data_AF-A0A4R1WPP1-F1
#
_entry.id   AF-A0A4R1WPP1-F1
#
_cell.length_a   1.000
_cell.length_b   1.000
_cell.length_c   1.000
_cell.angle_alpha   90.00
_cell.angle_beta   90.00
_cell.angle_gamma   90.00
#
_symmetry.space_group_name_H-M   'P 1'
#
loop_
_entity.id
_entity.type
_entity.pdbx_description
1 polymer ?
#
loop_
_entity_poly.entity_id
_entity_poly.type
_entity_poly.pdbx_seq_one_letter_code
_entity_poly.pdbx_strand_id
1 'polypeptide(L)'
;MQPVLPPLQVSGLLGSLLPEEDRGLSPYTGLTRDHWVAVADHLLQSADAYRSPQGARINFPGRPSQQGPATDGLEGFARTFLLAAFLHAGGSDKNGHLQGYVDGLVAGTRTVGADDDESWPVVGHVGRTGQPHVEAAGIALSLHLTKDDTWGRLAPDEQDRLAA
;
A
#
# COMPACT_ATOMS: atom_id res chain seq x y z
N MET A 1 -20.13 -35.16 -3.31
CA MET A 1 -19.30 -34.57 -4.38
C MET A 1 -18.49 -33.44 -3.75
N GLN A 2 -17.16 -33.51 -3.74
CA GLN A 2 -16.36 -32.32 -3.40
C GLN A 2 -16.35 -31.42 -4.64
N PRO A 3 -16.84 -30.17 -4.57
CA PRO A 3 -16.80 -29.27 -5.72
C PRO A 3 -15.33 -28.95 -6.01
N VAL A 4 -14.86 -29.33 -7.20
CA VAL A 4 -13.56 -28.93 -7.73
C VAL A 4 -13.80 -27.71 -8.62
N LEU A 5 -13.30 -26.55 -8.21
CA LEU A 5 -13.31 -25.37 -9.08
C LEU A 5 -12.40 -25.61 -10.29
N PRO A 6 -12.74 -25.05 -11.47
CA PRO A 6 -11.88 -25.14 -12.63
C PRO A 6 -10.47 -24.59 -12.33
N PRO A 7 -9.44 -24.99 -13.09
CA PRO A 7 -8.10 -24.44 -12.95
C PRO A 7 -8.12 -22.92 -13.08
N LEU A 8 -7.24 -22.25 -12.34
CA LEU A 8 -7.03 -20.82 -12.39
C LEU A 8 -6.61 -20.40 -13.81
N GLN A 9 -7.40 -19.54 -14.43
CA GLN A 9 -7.12 -18.98 -15.75
C GLN A 9 -6.74 -17.51 -15.59
N VAL A 10 -5.48 -17.24 -15.21
CA VAL A 10 -4.91 -15.88 -15.25
C VAL A 10 -4.04 -15.75 -16.50
N SER A 11 -4.34 -14.76 -17.31
CA SER A 11 -3.60 -14.45 -18.54
C SER A 11 -2.60 -13.32 -18.34
N GLY A 12 -1.66 -13.18 -19.27
CA GLY A 12 -0.71 -12.07 -19.30
C GLY A 12 0.42 -12.19 -18.26
N LEU A 13 1.05 -11.06 -17.94
CA LEU A 13 2.22 -11.01 -17.07
C LEU A 13 1.95 -11.62 -15.69
N LEU A 14 0.80 -11.32 -15.08
CA LEU A 14 0.43 -11.90 -13.78
C LEU A 14 0.35 -13.43 -13.85
N GLY A 15 -0.21 -13.99 -14.93
CA GLY A 15 -0.27 -15.44 -15.13
C GLY A 15 1.11 -16.11 -15.16
N SER A 16 2.12 -15.44 -15.75
CA SER A 16 3.50 -15.95 -15.77
C SER A 16 4.26 -15.81 -14.45
N LEU A 17 3.78 -14.96 -13.53
CA LEU A 17 4.40 -14.71 -12.22
C LEU A 17 3.87 -15.64 -11.12
N LEU A 18 2.70 -16.24 -11.33
CA LEU A 18 2.08 -17.11 -10.35
C LEU A 18 2.78 -18.48 -10.28
N PRO A 19 2.99 -19.04 -9.08
CA PRO A 19 3.42 -20.42 -8.94
C PRO A 19 2.34 -21.40 -9.44
N GLU A 20 2.70 -22.68 -9.57
CA GLU A 20 1.72 -23.73 -9.87
C GLU A 20 0.69 -23.88 -8.74
N GLU A 21 -0.54 -24.26 -9.09
CA GLU A 21 -1.60 -24.56 -8.11
C GLU A 21 -1.17 -25.69 -7.16
N ASP A 22 -1.38 -25.52 -5.86
CA ASP A 22 -1.23 -26.58 -4.87
C ASP A 22 -2.60 -26.96 -4.29
N ARG A 23 -3.19 -28.00 -4.87
CA ARG A 23 -4.47 -28.57 -4.41
C ARG A 23 -4.33 -29.55 -3.23
N GLY A 24 -3.10 -29.84 -2.80
CA GLY A 24 -2.86 -30.52 -1.53
C GLY A 24 -3.05 -29.57 -0.36
N LEU A 25 -2.42 -28.40 -0.43
CA LEU A 25 -2.51 -27.35 0.59
C LEU A 25 -3.80 -26.52 0.50
N SER A 26 -4.29 -26.24 -0.71
CA SER A 26 -5.51 -25.47 -0.97
C SER A 26 -6.48 -26.26 -1.87
N PRO A 27 -7.26 -27.20 -1.32
CA PRO A 27 -8.01 -28.18 -2.11
C PRO A 27 -9.06 -27.59 -3.06
N TYR A 28 -9.59 -26.42 -2.73
CA TYR A 28 -10.68 -25.80 -3.50
C TYR A 28 -10.18 -24.87 -4.59
N THR A 29 -9.18 -24.03 -4.30
CA THR A 29 -8.73 -22.97 -5.23
C THR A 29 -7.34 -23.23 -5.81
N GLY A 30 -6.52 -24.09 -5.21
CA GLY A 30 -5.10 -24.24 -5.55
C GLY A 30 -4.22 -23.06 -5.13
N LEU A 31 -4.82 -21.96 -4.63
CA LEU A 31 -4.11 -20.75 -4.26
C LEU A 31 -3.52 -20.88 -2.86
N THR A 32 -2.22 -20.67 -2.77
CA THR A 32 -1.43 -20.69 -1.53
C THR A 32 -0.97 -19.30 -1.13
N ARG A 33 -0.26 -19.19 0.00
CA ARG A 33 0.42 -17.95 0.41
C ARG A 33 1.30 -17.40 -0.70
N ASP A 34 2.02 -18.24 -1.43
CA ASP A 34 2.97 -17.81 -2.46
C ASP A 34 2.28 -17.14 -3.65
N HIS A 35 1.06 -17.57 -3.98
CA HIS A 35 0.23 -16.90 -4.97
C HIS A 35 -0.13 -15.48 -4.50
N TRP A 36 -0.55 -15.33 -3.24
CA TRP A 36 -0.88 -14.02 -2.68
C TRP A 36 0.33 -13.10 -2.56
N VAL A 37 1.51 -13.64 -2.24
CA VAL A 37 2.77 -12.89 -2.26
C VAL A 37 3.09 -12.40 -3.67
N ALA A 38 3.00 -13.26 -4.69
CA ALA A 38 3.26 -12.88 -6.08
C ALA A 38 2.28 -11.80 -6.59
N VAL A 39 0.99 -11.92 -6.26
CA VAL A 39 -0.01 -10.89 -6.58
C VAL A 39 0.31 -9.58 -5.87
N ALA A 40 0.61 -9.63 -4.58
CA ALA A 40 0.92 -8.44 -3.79
C ALA A 40 2.15 -7.70 -4.34
N ASP A 41 3.20 -8.44 -4.64
CA ASP A 41 4.43 -7.90 -5.24
C ASP A 41 4.16 -7.25 -6.60
N HIS A 42 3.39 -7.91 -7.47
CA HIS A 42 2.99 -7.36 -8.76
C HIS A 42 2.13 -6.09 -8.64
N LEU A 43 1.19 -6.06 -7.68
CA LEU A 43 0.36 -4.89 -7.42
C LEU A 43 1.20 -3.69 -6.95
N LEU A 44 2.18 -3.91 -6.08
CA LEU A 44 3.08 -2.84 -5.61
C LEU A 44 3.95 -2.29 -6.74
N GLN A 45 4.58 -3.17 -7.52
CA GLN A 45 5.36 -2.74 -8.70
C GLN A 45 4.50 -1.95 -9.69
N SER A 46 3.24 -2.36 -9.88
CA SER A 46 2.32 -1.65 -10.78
C SER A 46 1.89 -0.29 -10.23
N ALA A 47 1.81 -0.15 -8.90
CA ALA A 47 1.44 1.10 -8.25
C ALA A 47 2.52 2.19 -8.40
N ASP A 48 3.79 1.80 -8.55
CA ASP A 48 4.91 2.74 -8.70
C ASP A 48 4.75 3.69 -9.89
N ALA A 49 4.07 3.26 -10.97
CA ALA A 49 3.79 4.07 -12.14
C ALA A 49 2.88 5.29 -11.86
N TYR A 50 2.22 5.33 -10.69
CA TYR A 50 1.26 6.36 -10.31
C TYR A 50 1.72 7.20 -9.12
N ARG A 51 2.96 7.03 -8.66
CA ARG A 51 3.52 7.84 -7.58
C ARG A 51 3.63 9.31 -7.97
N SER A 52 3.40 10.19 -7.01
CA SER A 52 3.83 11.60 -7.09
C SER A 52 5.37 11.68 -7.20
N PRO A 53 5.94 12.82 -7.63
CA PRO A 53 7.39 12.94 -7.86
C PRO A 53 8.31 12.47 -6.72
N GLN A 54 7.91 12.66 -5.46
CA GLN A 54 8.61 12.21 -4.24
C GLN A 54 7.90 11.04 -3.54
N GLY A 55 6.87 10.47 -4.17
CA GLY A 55 6.21 9.26 -3.69
C GLY A 55 5.23 9.46 -2.53
N ALA A 56 4.88 10.69 -2.17
CA ALA A 56 3.94 10.97 -1.09
C ALA A 56 2.50 10.54 -1.39
N ARG A 57 2.09 10.52 -2.67
CA ARG A 57 0.75 10.11 -3.09
C ARG A 57 0.83 9.05 -4.19
N ILE A 58 -0.19 8.20 -4.30
CA ILE A 58 -0.35 7.26 -5.42
C ILE A 58 -1.66 7.56 -6.13
N ASN A 59 -1.56 8.23 -7.27
CA ASN A 59 -2.68 8.82 -7.99
C ASN A 59 -3.16 7.88 -9.10
N PHE A 60 -3.92 6.85 -8.72
CA PHE A 60 -4.49 5.91 -9.69
C PHE A 60 -5.41 6.63 -10.70
N PRO A 61 -5.43 6.20 -11.98
CA PRO A 61 -6.25 6.83 -13.00
C PRO A 61 -7.73 6.53 -12.77
N GLY A 62 -8.59 7.49 -13.08
CA GLY A 62 -10.03 7.31 -12.97
C GLY A 62 -10.74 8.59 -12.56
N ARG A 63 -12.04 8.46 -12.31
CA ARG A 63 -12.85 9.57 -11.79
C ARG A 63 -12.50 9.77 -10.30
N PRO A 64 -12.10 10.98 -9.88
CA PRO A 64 -11.88 11.26 -8.47
C PRO A 64 -13.12 10.98 -7.63
N SER A 65 -12.90 10.57 -6.39
CA SER A 65 -13.95 10.42 -5.39
C SER A 65 -14.53 11.79 -5.02
N GLN A 66 -15.57 11.78 -4.20
CA GLN A 66 -16.14 13.02 -3.66
C GLN A 66 -15.17 13.76 -2.74
N GLN A 67 -14.11 13.12 -2.24
CA GLN A 67 -13.10 13.76 -1.38
C GLN A 67 -11.96 14.44 -2.16
N GLY A 68 -11.96 14.28 -3.48
CA GLY A 68 -11.00 14.92 -4.37
C GLY A 68 -9.66 14.18 -4.46
N PRO A 69 -8.84 14.57 -5.46
CA PRO A 69 -7.68 13.80 -5.89
C PRO A 69 -6.57 13.69 -4.83
N ALA A 70 -6.38 14.70 -3.99
CA ALA A 70 -5.37 14.65 -2.92
C ALA A 70 -5.68 13.56 -1.88
N THR A 71 -6.96 13.43 -1.50
CA THR A 71 -7.41 12.38 -0.56
C THR A 71 -7.33 11.01 -1.22
N ASP A 72 -7.73 10.89 -2.49
CA ASP A 72 -7.64 9.64 -3.24
C ASP A 72 -6.18 9.16 -3.38
N GLY A 73 -5.25 10.11 -3.61
CA GLY A 73 -3.82 9.84 -3.66
C GLY A 73 -3.23 9.35 -2.34
N LEU A 74 -3.68 9.93 -1.21
CA LEU A 74 -3.33 9.45 0.13
C LEU A 74 -3.92 8.06 0.41
N GLU A 75 -5.14 7.79 -0.04
CA GLU A 75 -5.76 6.46 0.08
C GLU A 75 -4.95 5.41 -0.70
N GLY A 76 -4.54 5.73 -1.93
CA GLY A 76 -3.67 4.88 -2.73
C GLY A 76 -2.33 4.60 -2.04
N PHE A 77 -1.72 5.63 -1.45
CA PHE A 77 -0.50 5.49 -0.65
C PHE A 77 -0.73 4.56 0.55
N ALA A 78 -1.71 4.86 1.39
CA ALA A 78 -1.94 4.16 2.65
C ALA A 78 -2.25 2.66 2.44
N ARG A 79 -3.11 2.33 1.46
CA ARG A 79 -3.51 0.93 1.20
C ARG A 79 -2.38 0.09 0.63
N THR A 80 -1.58 0.69 -0.24
CA THR A 80 -0.43 -0.02 -0.82
C THR A 80 0.73 -0.08 0.17
N PHE A 81 0.92 0.93 1.03
CA PHE A 81 1.87 0.85 2.13
C PHE A 81 1.53 -0.31 3.09
N LEU A 82 0.26 -0.49 3.42
CA LEU A 82 -0.19 -1.62 4.24
C LEU A 82 0.12 -2.97 3.59
N LEU A 83 -0.04 -3.09 2.28
CA LEU A 83 0.32 -4.29 1.53
C LEU A 83 1.84 -4.54 1.56
N ALA A 84 2.65 -3.49 1.37
CA ALA A 84 4.11 -3.57 1.47
C ALA A 84 4.56 -3.96 2.88
N ALA A 85 3.92 -3.40 3.92
CA ALA A 85 4.20 -3.74 5.31
C ALA A 85 3.89 -5.21 5.64
N PHE A 86 2.78 -5.76 5.13
CA PHE A 86 2.49 -7.19 5.30
C PHE A 86 3.49 -8.09 4.58
N LEU A 87 3.92 -7.73 3.36
CA LEU A 87 4.97 -8.46 2.66
C LEU A 87 6.29 -8.44 3.42
N HIS A 88 6.71 -7.27 3.90
CA HIS A 88 7.96 -7.10 4.63
C HIS A 88 7.95 -7.84 5.96
N ALA A 89 6.92 -7.62 6.79
CA ALA A 89 6.77 -8.31 8.07
C ALA A 89 6.63 -9.84 7.90
N GLY A 90 6.13 -10.29 6.76
CA GLY A 90 6.07 -11.70 6.36
C GLY A 90 7.38 -12.26 5.78
N GLY A 91 8.47 -11.49 5.72
CA GLY A 91 9.76 -11.91 5.17
C GLY A 91 9.74 -12.15 3.65
N SER A 92 8.79 -11.54 2.93
CA SER A 92 8.53 -11.78 1.50
C SER A 92 8.78 -10.55 0.62
N ASP A 93 9.17 -9.39 1.16
CA ASP A 93 9.53 -8.21 0.37
C ASP A 93 10.91 -8.37 -0.28
N LYS A 94 10.93 -8.87 -1.51
CA LYS A 94 12.18 -9.09 -2.28
C LYS A 94 12.64 -7.86 -3.06
N ASN A 95 11.73 -6.91 -3.29
CA ASN A 95 11.99 -5.73 -4.11
C ASN A 95 12.26 -4.48 -3.28
N GLY A 96 12.18 -4.57 -1.95
CA GLY A 96 12.49 -3.46 -1.06
C GLY A 96 11.46 -2.34 -1.17
N HIS A 97 10.18 -2.69 -1.35
CA HIS A 97 9.08 -1.75 -1.53
C HIS A 97 9.00 -0.70 -0.42
N LEU A 98 9.36 -1.11 0.80
CA LEU A 98 9.21 -0.31 2.01
C LEU A 98 9.93 1.06 1.93
N GLN A 99 11.10 1.14 1.30
CA GLN A 99 11.89 2.38 1.25
C GLN A 99 11.12 3.51 0.56
N GLY A 100 10.46 3.23 -0.56
CA GLY A 100 9.68 4.25 -1.28
C GLY A 100 8.51 4.80 -0.47
N TYR A 101 7.97 4.02 0.47
CA TYR A 101 6.94 4.50 1.40
C TYR A 101 7.51 5.35 2.52
N VAL A 102 8.71 5.05 3.03
CA VAL A 102 9.41 5.90 4.00
C VAL A 102 9.68 7.28 3.39
N ASP A 103 10.20 7.32 2.16
CA ASP A 103 10.48 8.57 1.46
C ASP A 103 9.18 9.38 1.23
N GLY A 104 8.10 8.69 0.85
CA GLY A 104 6.78 9.30 0.67
C GLY A 104 6.16 9.86 1.96
N LEU A 105 6.34 9.18 3.11
CA LEU A 105 5.91 9.68 4.42
C LEU A 105 6.57 11.03 4.74
N VAL A 106 7.88 11.12 4.53
CA VAL A 106 8.67 12.34 4.79
C VAL A 106 8.25 13.47 3.85
N ALA A 107 8.02 13.16 2.57
CA ALA A 107 7.59 14.14 1.59
C ALA A 107 6.17 14.66 1.87
N GLY A 108 5.21 13.78 2.11
CA GLY A 108 3.80 14.13 2.29
C GLY A 108 3.52 14.94 3.55
N THR A 109 4.30 14.72 4.61
CA THR A 109 4.15 15.45 5.88
C THR A 109 4.91 16.77 5.93
N ARG A 110 5.67 17.14 4.89
CA ARG A 110 6.53 18.34 4.91
C ARG A 110 5.74 19.65 4.96
N THR A 111 4.63 19.72 4.23
CA THR A 111 3.81 20.94 4.05
C THR A 111 2.31 20.59 4.02
N VAL A 112 1.84 19.81 5.00
CA VAL A 112 0.45 19.31 5.09
C VAL A 112 -0.58 20.40 4.77
N GLY A 113 -1.50 20.08 3.85
CA GLY A 113 -2.58 20.97 3.41
C GLY A 113 -2.22 21.95 2.29
N ALA A 114 -0.95 22.00 1.84
CA ALA A 114 -0.58 22.82 0.69
C ALA A 114 -1.19 22.29 -0.62
N ASP A 115 -1.50 23.22 -1.53
CA ASP A 115 -2.03 22.94 -2.87
C ASP A 115 -0.88 22.59 -3.83
N ASP A 116 -0.33 21.39 -3.64
CA ASP A 116 0.71 20.80 -4.48
C ASP A 116 0.49 19.29 -4.66
N ASP A 117 1.39 18.63 -5.40
CA ASP A 117 1.28 17.23 -5.78
C ASP A 117 1.67 16.23 -4.66
N GLU A 118 2.33 16.68 -3.60
CA GLU A 118 2.92 15.82 -2.55
C GLU A 118 2.17 15.91 -1.22
N SER A 119 1.82 17.12 -0.79
CA SER A 119 1.41 17.46 0.56
C SER A 119 0.16 16.71 0.99
N TRP A 120 0.18 16.02 2.12
CA TRP A 120 -1.01 15.28 2.55
C TRP A 120 -2.15 16.21 2.95
N PRO A 121 -3.42 15.83 2.72
CA PRO A 121 -4.54 16.58 3.25
C PRO A 121 -4.49 16.61 4.78
N VAL A 122 -5.04 17.66 5.38
CA VAL A 122 -5.19 17.74 6.83
C VAL A 122 -6.14 16.63 7.30
N VAL A 123 -5.68 15.79 8.22
CA VAL A 123 -6.51 14.76 8.85
C VAL A 123 -7.49 15.45 9.81
N GLY A 124 -8.77 15.55 9.42
CA GLY A 124 -9.82 16.22 10.19
C GLY A 124 -10.60 15.27 11.11
N HIS A 125 -11.28 15.81 12.13
CA HIS A 125 -11.87 15.00 13.20
C HIS A 125 -13.33 14.52 12.98
N VAL A 126 -14.15 15.09 12.07
CA VAL A 126 -15.61 14.77 11.97
C VAL A 126 -16.21 14.96 10.57
N GLY A 127 -16.99 13.99 10.07
CA GLY A 127 -17.81 14.12 8.86
C GLY A 127 -17.09 13.66 7.58
N ARG A 128 -17.31 14.31 6.43
CA ARG A 128 -16.59 14.02 5.17
C ARG A 128 -15.06 14.11 5.32
N THR A 129 -14.58 14.83 6.33
CA THR A 129 -13.17 14.97 6.70
C THR A 129 -12.64 13.83 7.59
N GLY A 130 -13.46 12.82 7.92
CA GLY A 130 -13.07 11.66 8.74
C GLY A 130 -12.60 10.44 7.96
N GLN A 131 -12.71 10.42 6.62
CA GLN A 131 -12.12 9.37 5.77
C GLN A 131 -10.59 9.26 5.91
N PRO A 132 -9.83 10.36 6.05
CA PRO A 132 -8.41 10.32 6.38
C PRO A 132 -8.05 9.51 7.64
N HIS A 133 -8.99 9.22 8.56
CA HIS A 133 -8.70 8.39 9.74
C HIS A 133 -8.50 6.91 9.41
N VAL A 134 -9.23 6.36 8.44
CA VAL A 134 -9.05 4.95 8.05
C VAL A 134 -7.66 4.78 7.45
N GLU A 135 -7.26 5.76 6.65
CA GLU A 135 -6.00 5.75 5.93
C GLU A 135 -4.84 6.02 6.90
N ALA A 136 -5.01 6.93 7.85
CA ALA A 136 -4.08 7.14 8.96
C ALA A 136 -3.93 5.87 9.83
N ALA A 137 -5.02 5.15 10.10
CA ALA A 137 -4.95 3.88 10.83
C ALA A 137 -4.17 2.81 10.04
N GLY A 138 -4.35 2.74 8.72
CA GLY A 138 -3.57 1.88 7.84
C GLY A 138 -2.07 2.22 7.87
N ILE A 139 -1.72 3.51 7.81
CA ILE A 139 -0.34 3.99 7.94
C ILE A 139 0.24 3.64 9.31
N ALA A 140 -0.49 3.91 10.39
CA ALA A 140 -0.04 3.62 11.75
C ALA A 140 0.20 2.12 11.97
N LEU A 141 -0.68 1.25 11.46
CA LEU A 141 -0.49 -0.20 11.51
C LEU A 141 0.74 -0.64 10.70
N SER A 142 0.93 -0.06 9.51
CA SER A 142 2.08 -0.36 8.64
C SER A 142 3.41 -0.02 9.33
N LEU A 143 3.49 1.16 9.94
CA LEU A 143 4.64 1.60 10.74
C LEU A 143 4.86 0.69 11.95
N HIS A 144 3.79 0.26 12.62
CA HIS A 144 3.91 -0.64 13.76
C HIS A 144 4.49 -2.01 13.36
N LEU A 145 4.00 -2.59 12.26
CA LEU A 145 4.44 -3.90 11.75
C LEU A 145 5.88 -3.89 11.25
N THR A 146 6.38 -2.73 10.82
CA THR A 146 7.70 -2.58 10.18
C THR A 146 8.59 -1.57 10.91
N LYS A 147 8.38 -1.44 12.22
CA LYS A 147 8.91 -0.33 13.04
C LYS A 147 10.41 -0.11 12.88
N ASP A 148 11.21 -1.17 12.94
CA ASP A 148 12.68 -1.09 12.90
C ASP A 148 13.21 -0.59 11.54
N ASP A 149 12.44 -0.79 10.47
CA ASP A 149 12.82 -0.41 9.11
C ASP A 149 12.08 0.84 8.59
N THR A 150 11.06 1.32 9.31
CA THR A 150 10.31 2.53 8.98
C THR A 150 10.46 3.60 10.07
N TRP A 151 9.56 3.64 11.05
CA TRP A 151 9.53 4.64 12.11
C TRP A 151 10.90 4.80 12.81
N GLY A 152 11.58 3.69 13.10
CA GLY A 152 12.88 3.68 13.75
C GLY A 152 14.02 4.30 12.93
N ARG A 153 13.80 4.53 11.63
CA ARG A 153 14.78 5.17 10.72
C ARG A 153 14.49 6.64 10.44
N LEU A 154 13.32 7.14 10.83
CA LEU A 154 12.94 8.53 10.66
C LEU A 154 13.74 9.44 11.59
N ALA A 155 14.11 10.62 11.11
CA ALA A 155 14.69 11.68 11.93
C ALA A 155 13.66 12.18 12.97
N PRO A 156 14.10 12.77 14.11
CA PRO A 156 13.17 13.24 15.13
C PRO A 156 12.10 14.21 14.62
N ASP A 157 12.46 15.14 13.73
CA ASP A 157 11.50 16.09 13.16
C ASP A 157 10.50 15.43 12.19
N GLU A 158 10.88 14.33 11.54
CA GLU A 158 10.00 13.53 10.70
C GLU A 158 9.00 12.74 11.53
N GLN A 159 9.45 12.18 12.67
CA GLN A 159 8.57 11.53 13.63
C GLN A 159 7.55 12.51 14.23
N ASP A 160 8.01 13.71 14.63
CA ASP A 160 7.13 14.74 15.18
C ASP A 160 6.07 15.19 14.16
N ARG A 161 6.47 15.39 12.89
CA ARG A 161 5.53 15.75 11.81
C ARG A 161 4.50 14.66 11.53
N LEU A 162 4.88 13.40 11.64
CA LEU A 162 4.00 12.26 11.35
C LEU A 162 3.05 11.93 12.51
N ALA A 163 3.42 12.29 13.75
CA ALA A 163 2.61 12.08 14.94
C ALA A 163 1.62 13.21 15.25
N ALA A 164 1.78 14.37 14.62
CA ALA A 164 0.93 15.56 14.78
C ALA A 164 -0.45 15.41 14.14
#